data_AF-A0A6N4XQZ8-F1
#
_entry.id   AF-A0A6N4XQZ8-F1
#
_cell.length_a   1.000
_cell.length_b   1.000
_cell.length_c   1.000
_cell.angle_alpha   90.00
_cell.angle_beta   90.00
_cell.angle_gamma   90.00
#
_symmetry.space_group_name_H-M   'P 1'
#
loop_
_entity.id
_entity.type
_entity.pdbx_description
1 polymer ?
#
loop_
_entity_poly.entity_id
_entity_poly.type
_entity_poly.pdbx_seq_one_letter_code
_entity_poly.pdbx_strand_id
1 'polypeptide(L)'
;MKQLSKDNLSEVEKFAFEVISKVNVNFSKEHENYEIDLAISEIRRYAAQSKLTPQEFFQARAYLSKGMLTDFDGEILKPYKKIDFEMFNQVEIAYIEYKKIDKQRELGIEKIKIFLEPPKPELTPEDKKRERIKFYRSDYERLQKEGKVLGTLIFYDLIKKKRLEKVSLKFVENILDNFVPETTGISRSKEPQPIKLTRIKKQDIKVFFIDVVVNTYIEKNKLKELSESEWIDYWESIFESTPRSDRN
;
A
#
# COMPACT_ATOMS: atom_id res chain seq x y z
N MET A 1 -35.92 -32.10 -22.98
CA MET A 1 -34.71 -31.35 -22.59
C MET A 1 -34.09 -32.01 -21.37
N LYS A 2 -32.98 -32.74 -21.52
CA LYS A 2 -32.16 -33.13 -20.36
C LYS A 2 -31.44 -31.86 -19.90
N GLN A 3 -31.70 -31.42 -18.68
CA GLN A 3 -30.81 -30.49 -17.98
C GLN A 3 -29.45 -31.18 -17.85
N LEU A 4 -28.52 -30.85 -18.76
CA LEU A 4 -27.10 -31.11 -18.55
C LEU A 4 -26.70 -30.28 -17.33
N SER A 5 -26.49 -30.96 -16.21
CA SER A 5 -25.94 -30.34 -15.01
C SER A 5 -24.62 -29.67 -15.40
N LYS A 6 -24.46 -28.39 -15.04
CA LYS A 6 -23.27 -27.58 -15.33
C LYS A 6 -21.97 -28.21 -14.80
N ASP A 7 -22.06 -29.22 -13.94
CA ASP A 7 -20.93 -29.80 -13.23
C ASP A 7 -20.17 -30.87 -14.05
N ASN A 8 -20.80 -31.45 -15.09
CA ASN A 8 -20.19 -32.52 -15.91
C ASN A 8 -19.68 -32.06 -17.30
N LEU A 9 -19.70 -30.76 -17.59
CA LEU A 9 -19.17 -30.21 -18.84
C LEU A 9 -17.65 -30.03 -18.73
N SER A 10 -16.92 -30.41 -19.79
CA SER A 10 -15.49 -30.11 -19.90
C SER A 10 -15.24 -28.61 -19.80
N GLU A 11 -14.05 -28.20 -19.33
CA GLU A 11 -13.71 -26.77 -19.21
C GLU A 11 -13.87 -26.00 -20.54
N VAL A 12 -13.58 -26.68 -21.66
CA VAL A 12 -13.75 -26.15 -23.01
C VAL A 12 -15.23 -25.94 -23.37
N GLU A 13 -16.13 -26.82 -22.92
CA GLU A 13 -17.57 -26.66 -23.11
C GLU A 13 -18.14 -25.53 -22.26
N LYS A 14 -17.69 -25.41 -21.00
CA LYS A 14 -18.05 -24.29 -20.13
C LYS A 14 -17.63 -22.96 -20.75
N PHE A 15 -16.41 -22.89 -21.28
CA PHE A 15 -15.90 -21.74 -22.01
C PHE A 15 -16.74 -21.44 -23.26
N ALA A 16 -17.05 -22.44 -24.10
CA ALA A 16 -17.84 -22.26 -25.31
C ALA A 16 -19.25 -21.71 -25.03
N PHE A 17 -19.93 -22.24 -24.01
CA PHE A 17 -21.24 -21.72 -23.59
C PHE A 17 -21.15 -20.28 -23.08
N GLU A 18 -20.10 -19.94 -22.32
CA GLU A 18 -19.90 -18.59 -21.82
C GLU A 18 -19.62 -17.58 -22.94
N VAL A 19 -18.84 -17.98 -23.95
CA VAL A 19 -18.60 -17.17 -25.16
C VAL A 19 -19.90 -16.92 -25.91
N ILE A 20 -20.68 -17.97 -26.21
CA ILE A 20 -21.95 -17.84 -26.95
C ILE A 20 -22.93 -16.91 -26.21
N SER A 21 -23.10 -17.12 -24.90
CA SER A 21 -23.98 -16.28 -24.07
C SER A 21 -23.57 -14.81 -24.07
N LYS A 22 -22.26 -14.52 -24.07
CA LYS A 22 -21.77 -13.13 -24.01
C LYS A 22 -21.72 -12.49 -25.38
N VAL A 23 -21.46 -13.22 -26.47
CA VAL A 23 -21.33 -12.66 -27.84
C VAL A 23 -22.70 -12.26 -28.43
N ASN A 24 -23.80 -12.76 -27.87
CA ASN A 24 -25.16 -12.40 -28.28
C ASN A 24 -25.40 -12.67 -29.78
N VAL A 25 -25.04 -13.88 -30.21
CA VAL A 25 -25.18 -14.32 -31.60
C VAL A 25 -26.66 -14.54 -31.89
N ASN A 26 -27.18 -13.87 -32.93
CA ASN A 26 -28.54 -14.12 -33.41
C ASN A 26 -28.53 -15.40 -34.26
N PHE A 27 -28.93 -16.52 -33.67
CA PHE A 27 -29.13 -17.77 -34.38
C PHE A 27 -30.46 -17.75 -35.15
N SER A 28 -30.49 -18.30 -36.36
CA SER A 28 -31.72 -18.48 -37.13
C SER A 28 -32.63 -19.49 -36.43
N LYS A 29 -33.92 -19.16 -36.25
CA LYS A 29 -34.91 -20.07 -35.64
C LYS A 29 -35.11 -21.37 -36.42
N GLU A 30 -34.78 -21.39 -37.71
CA GLU A 30 -34.95 -22.56 -38.58
C GLU A 30 -33.78 -23.56 -38.46
N HIS A 31 -32.61 -23.10 -38.02
CA HIS A 31 -31.37 -23.90 -37.93
C HIS A 31 -30.62 -23.73 -36.60
N GLU A 32 -31.32 -23.30 -35.55
CA GLU A 32 -30.74 -22.88 -34.26
C GLU A 32 -29.77 -23.92 -33.69
N ASN A 33 -30.16 -25.20 -33.64
CA ASN A 33 -29.30 -26.26 -33.11
C ASN A 33 -28.03 -26.48 -33.96
N TYR A 34 -28.14 -26.38 -35.29
CA TYR A 34 -27.01 -26.58 -36.21
C TYR A 34 -26.02 -25.41 -36.14
N GLU A 35 -26.51 -24.17 -36.05
CA GLU A 35 -25.66 -22.98 -35.93
C GLU A 35 -24.98 -22.90 -34.56
N ILE A 36 -25.64 -23.35 -33.49
CA ILE A 36 -25.05 -23.49 -32.16
C ILE A 36 -23.92 -24.53 -32.19
N ASP A 37 -24.15 -25.70 -32.79
CA ASP A 37 -23.13 -26.75 -32.89
C ASP A 37 -21.91 -26.29 -33.70
N LEU A 38 -22.12 -25.52 -34.77
CA LEU A 38 -21.06 -24.94 -35.58
C LEU A 38 -20.25 -23.91 -34.78
N ALA A 39 -20.92 -22.99 -34.06
CA ALA A 39 -20.26 -22.03 -33.18
C ALA A 39 -19.45 -22.71 -32.05
N ILE A 40 -20.00 -23.76 -31.43
CA ILE A 40 -19.29 -24.55 -30.41
C ILE A 40 -18.04 -25.20 -31.01
N SER A 41 -18.14 -25.76 -32.22
CA SER A 41 -17.00 -26.35 -32.94
C SER A 41 -15.90 -25.33 -33.20
N GLU A 42 -16.25 -24.12 -33.63
CA GLU A 42 -15.27 -23.05 -33.87
C GLU A 42 -14.59 -22.57 -32.59
N ILE A 43 -15.34 -22.43 -31.50
CA ILE A 43 -14.77 -22.06 -30.20
C ILE A 43 -13.87 -23.18 -29.66
N ARG A 44 -14.23 -24.45 -29.87
CA ARG A 44 -13.37 -25.60 -29.52
C ARG A 44 -12.06 -25.57 -30.32
N ARG A 45 -12.15 -25.30 -31.62
CA ARG A 45 -10.97 -25.16 -32.50
C ARG A 45 -10.06 -24.04 -31.99
N TYR A 46 -10.64 -22.90 -31.62
CA TYR A 46 -9.92 -21.77 -31.04
C TYR A 46 -9.27 -22.12 -29.70
N ALA A 47 -10.04 -22.68 -28.76
CA ALA A 47 -9.54 -23.03 -27.44
C ALA A 47 -8.38 -24.05 -27.49
N ALA A 48 -8.36 -24.96 -28.47
CA ALA A 48 -7.27 -25.92 -28.66
C ALA A 48 -5.97 -25.30 -29.18
N GLN A 49 -6.04 -24.14 -29.85
CA GLN A 49 -4.89 -23.50 -30.50
C GLN A 49 -4.48 -22.17 -29.85
N SER A 50 -5.36 -21.59 -29.02
CA SER A 50 -5.14 -20.30 -28.38
C SER A 50 -4.05 -20.37 -27.33
N LYS A 51 -3.27 -19.30 -27.23
CA LYS A 51 -2.29 -19.07 -26.17
C LYS A 51 -2.89 -18.34 -24.98
N LEU A 52 -4.15 -17.91 -25.08
CA LEU A 52 -4.85 -17.21 -24.01
C LEU A 52 -5.58 -18.19 -23.11
N THR A 53 -5.54 -17.92 -21.81
CA THR A 53 -6.48 -18.55 -20.88
C THR A 53 -7.91 -18.04 -21.13
N PRO A 54 -8.95 -18.80 -20.74
CA PRO A 54 -10.35 -18.34 -20.85
C PRO A 54 -10.60 -16.96 -20.23
N GLN A 55 -9.92 -16.65 -19.12
CA GLN A 55 -10.01 -15.35 -18.45
C GLN A 55 -9.40 -14.23 -19.28
N GLU A 56 -8.22 -14.47 -19.85
CA GLU A 56 -7.54 -13.52 -20.74
C GLU A 56 -8.32 -13.27 -22.01
N PHE A 57 -9.01 -14.27 -22.56
CA PHE A 57 -9.90 -14.09 -23.70
C PHE A 57 -11.03 -13.10 -23.39
N PHE A 58 -11.71 -13.24 -22.25
CA PHE A 58 -12.75 -12.29 -21.85
C PHE A 58 -12.20 -10.90 -21.53
N GLN A 59 -10.99 -10.81 -21.00
CA GLN A 59 -10.30 -9.54 -20.79
C GLN A 59 -9.93 -8.85 -22.11
N ALA A 60 -9.37 -9.60 -23.07
CA ALA A 60 -9.08 -9.13 -24.41
C ALA A 60 -10.35 -8.60 -25.08
N ARG A 61 -11.47 -9.31 -24.94
CA ARG A 61 -12.77 -8.84 -25.44
C ARG A 61 -13.26 -7.57 -24.75
N ALA A 62 -13.06 -7.43 -23.44
CA ALA A 62 -13.39 -6.21 -22.71
C ALA A 62 -12.51 -5.02 -23.15
N TYR A 63 -11.28 -5.27 -23.57
CA TYR A 63 -10.38 -4.25 -24.13
C TYR A 63 -10.76 -3.91 -25.57
N LEU A 64 -11.20 -4.89 -26.35
CA LEU A 64 -11.79 -4.67 -27.67
C LEU A 64 -13.02 -3.75 -27.59
N SER A 65 -13.95 -4.00 -26.66
CA SER A 65 -15.14 -3.16 -26.51
C SER A 65 -14.83 -1.74 -26.02
N LYS A 66 -13.70 -1.55 -25.34
CA LYS A 66 -13.19 -0.24 -24.91
C LYS A 66 -12.34 0.46 -25.98
N GLY A 67 -12.12 -0.17 -27.15
CA GLY A 67 -11.28 0.38 -28.21
C GLY A 67 -9.80 0.46 -27.87
N MET A 68 -9.31 -0.41 -26.97
CA MET A 68 -7.92 -0.43 -26.51
C MET A 68 -7.02 -1.36 -27.32
N LEU A 69 -7.62 -2.23 -28.16
CA LEU A 69 -6.88 -3.14 -29.03
C LEU A 69 -6.76 -2.56 -30.43
N THR A 70 -5.56 -2.59 -30.98
CA THR A 70 -5.24 -2.11 -32.32
C THR A 70 -4.84 -3.26 -33.22
N ASP A 71 -5.14 -3.14 -34.51
CA ASP A 71 -4.64 -4.02 -35.55
C ASP A 71 -3.16 -3.73 -35.87
N PHE A 72 -2.53 -4.53 -36.73
CA PHE A 72 -1.15 -4.38 -37.18
C PHE A 72 -0.86 -2.99 -37.79
N ASP A 73 -1.85 -2.37 -38.43
CA ASP A 73 -1.75 -1.03 -39.01
C ASP A 73 -2.01 0.10 -37.98
N GLY A 74 -2.26 -0.24 -36.71
CA GLY A 74 -2.50 0.70 -35.63
C GLY A 74 -3.94 1.21 -35.52
N GLU A 75 -4.87 0.69 -36.32
CA GLU A 75 -6.28 1.05 -36.24
C GLU A 75 -7.01 0.30 -35.12
N ILE A 76 -7.99 0.94 -34.48
CA ILE A 76 -8.76 0.33 -33.39
C ILE A 76 -9.64 -0.81 -33.94
N LEU A 77 -9.46 -2.02 -33.40
CA LEU A 77 -10.29 -3.16 -33.75
C LEU A 77 -11.74 -2.94 -33.31
N LYS A 78 -12.69 -3.19 -34.21
CA LYS A 78 -14.12 -3.02 -33.92
C LYS A 78 -14.72 -4.29 -33.31
N PRO A 79 -15.69 -4.18 -32.38
CA PRO A 79 -16.39 -5.33 -31.86
C PRO A 79 -17.16 -6.07 -32.97
N TYR A 80 -16.88 -7.36 -33.12
CA TYR A 80 -17.53 -8.20 -34.12
C TYR A 80 -18.89 -8.72 -33.63
N LYS A 81 -19.85 -8.84 -34.57
CA LYS A 81 -21.22 -9.32 -34.32
C LYS A 81 -21.40 -10.82 -34.57
N LYS A 82 -20.36 -11.52 -35.01
CA LYS A 82 -20.36 -12.96 -35.33
C LYS A 82 -19.19 -13.65 -34.63
N ILE A 83 -19.40 -14.91 -34.27
CA ILE A 83 -18.34 -15.81 -33.82
C ILE A 83 -17.63 -16.31 -35.08
N ASP A 84 -16.35 -16.00 -35.19
CA ASP A 84 -15.47 -16.43 -36.26
C ASP A 84 -14.08 -16.65 -35.66
N PHE A 85 -13.49 -17.79 -35.99
CA PHE A 85 -12.16 -18.19 -35.54
C PHE A 85 -11.07 -17.19 -35.96
N GLU A 86 -11.15 -16.63 -37.17
CA GLU A 86 -10.15 -15.67 -37.65
C GLU A 86 -10.16 -14.39 -36.79
N MET A 87 -11.35 -13.97 -36.37
CA MET A 87 -11.54 -12.80 -35.50
C MET A 87 -10.99 -13.05 -34.10
N PHE A 88 -11.18 -14.25 -33.54
CA PHE A 88 -10.60 -14.59 -32.24
C PHE A 88 -9.07 -14.59 -32.28
N ASN A 89 -8.47 -15.00 -33.39
CA ASN A 89 -7.03 -14.94 -33.58
C ASN A 89 -6.52 -13.49 -33.67
N GLN A 90 -7.22 -12.60 -34.39
CA GLN A 90 -6.86 -11.18 -34.46
C GLN A 90 -6.91 -10.49 -33.08
N VAL A 91 -7.98 -10.73 -32.31
CA VAL A 91 -8.14 -10.18 -30.95
C VAL A 91 -7.06 -10.72 -30.02
N GLU A 92 -6.70 -11.99 -30.17
CA GLU A 92 -5.62 -12.61 -29.39
C GLU A 92 -4.26 -11.95 -29.66
N ILE A 93 -3.90 -11.77 -30.93
CA ILE A 93 -2.63 -11.15 -31.31
C ILE A 93 -2.57 -9.72 -30.78
N ALA A 94 -3.60 -8.92 -31.01
CA ALA A 94 -3.67 -7.54 -30.54
C ALA A 94 -3.58 -7.43 -29.00
N TYR A 95 -4.18 -8.36 -28.27
CA TYR A 95 -4.10 -8.39 -26.81
C TYR A 95 -2.70 -8.76 -26.31
N ILE A 96 -2.02 -9.70 -26.96
CA ILE A 96 -0.64 -10.07 -26.63
C ILE A 96 0.31 -8.89 -26.88
N GLU A 97 0.12 -8.14 -27.97
CA GLU A 97 0.91 -6.95 -28.26
C GLU A 97 0.64 -5.83 -27.27
N TYR A 98 -0.64 -5.57 -26.95
CA TYR A 98 -1.03 -4.62 -25.91
C TYR A 98 -0.33 -4.93 -24.58
N LYS A 99 -0.34 -6.19 -24.14
CA LYS A 99 0.37 -6.63 -22.93
C LYS A 99 1.88 -6.35 -22.97
N LYS A 100 2.53 -6.55 -24.12
CA LYS A 100 3.96 -6.27 -24.27
C LYS A 100 4.25 -4.77 -24.14
N ILE A 101 3.44 -3.93 -24.78
CA ILE A 101 3.57 -2.48 -24.74
C ILE A 101 3.31 -1.96 -23.32
N ASP A 102 2.26 -2.45 -22.66
CA ASP A 102 1.91 -2.05 -21.29
C ASP A 102 3.01 -2.43 -20.30
N LYS A 103 3.56 -3.64 -20.41
CA LYS A 103 4.72 -4.07 -19.60
C LYS A 103 5.96 -3.19 -19.83
N GLN A 104 6.22 -2.78 -21.07
CA GLN A 104 7.31 -1.84 -21.37
C GLN A 104 7.05 -0.46 -20.76
N ARG A 105 5.80 0.00 -20.79
CA ARG A 105 5.38 1.26 -20.18
C ARG A 105 5.54 1.23 -18.66
N GLU A 106 5.11 0.17 -18.00
CA GLU A 106 5.29 -0.01 -16.55
C GLU A 106 6.77 0.03 -16.16
N LEU A 107 7.62 -0.72 -16.88
CA LEU A 107 9.07 -0.69 -16.67
C LEU A 107 9.67 0.71 -16.91
N GLY A 108 9.15 1.45 -17.89
CA GLY A 108 9.53 2.84 -18.15
C GLY A 108 9.16 3.76 -16.99
N ILE A 109 7.94 3.63 -16.46
CA ILE A 109 7.46 4.40 -15.30
C ILE A 109 8.32 4.09 -14.06
N GLU A 110 8.64 2.82 -13.82
CA GLU A 110 9.46 2.42 -12.70
C GLU A 110 10.89 2.99 -12.80
N LYS A 111 11.50 2.96 -13.98
CA LYS A 111 12.80 3.60 -14.23
C LYS A 111 12.76 5.11 -13.98
N ILE A 112 11.71 5.79 -14.42
CA ILE A 112 11.54 7.23 -14.17
C ILE A 112 11.39 7.49 -12.67
N LYS A 113 10.61 6.66 -11.96
CA LYS A 113 10.43 6.78 -10.51
C LYS A 113 11.75 6.59 -9.76
N ILE A 114 12.53 5.58 -10.12
CA ILE A 114 13.87 5.33 -9.56
C ILE A 114 14.82 6.50 -9.84
N PHE A 115 14.72 7.11 -11.03
CA PHE A 115 15.55 8.26 -11.38
C PHE A 115 15.19 9.52 -10.57
N LEU A 116 13.90 9.80 -10.38
CA LEU A 116 13.41 10.97 -9.64
C LEU A 116 13.55 10.80 -8.11
N GLU A 117 13.34 9.57 -7.63
CA GLU A 117 13.45 9.19 -6.23
C GLU A 117 14.40 7.99 -6.12
N PRO A 118 15.73 8.23 -6.15
CA PRO A 118 16.68 7.14 -6.00
C PRO A 118 16.36 6.38 -4.71
N PRO A 119 16.26 5.04 -4.77
CA PRO A 119 15.97 4.24 -3.60
C PRO A 119 17.03 4.59 -2.55
N LYS A 120 16.57 5.10 -1.41
CA LYS A 120 17.47 5.41 -0.30
C LYS A 120 18.22 4.12 0.01
N PRO A 121 19.57 4.16 0.05
CA PRO A 121 20.34 2.95 0.32
C PRO A 121 19.83 2.31 1.60
N GLU A 122 19.63 0.99 1.58
CA GLU A 122 19.27 0.27 2.79
C GLU A 122 20.39 0.51 3.81
N LEU A 123 20.08 1.33 4.82
CA LEU A 123 21.03 1.71 5.85
C LEU A 123 21.63 0.43 6.47
N THR A 124 22.95 0.30 6.37
CA THR A 124 23.67 -0.79 7.01
C THR A 124 23.41 -0.78 8.52
N PRO A 125 23.62 -1.90 9.24
CA PRO A 125 23.48 -1.92 10.69
C PRO A 125 24.30 -0.83 11.40
N GLU A 126 25.48 -0.50 10.86
CA GLU A 126 26.35 0.56 11.36
C GLU A 126 25.77 1.96 11.11
N ASP A 127 25.21 2.21 9.92
CA ASP A 127 24.54 3.47 9.62
C ASP A 127 23.33 3.71 10.53
N LYS A 128 22.55 2.66 10.79
CA LYS A 128 21.42 2.73 11.73
C LYS A 128 21.86 3.09 13.14
N LYS A 129 23.02 2.58 13.59
CA LYS A 129 23.60 2.96 14.89
C LYS A 129 24.03 4.42 14.89
N ARG A 130 24.70 4.88 13.82
CA ARG A 130 25.11 6.29 13.67
C ARG A 130 23.91 7.25 13.70
N GLU A 131 22.83 6.91 13.01
CA GLU A 131 21.61 7.72 13.02
C GLU A 131 20.95 7.77 14.39
N ARG A 132 20.89 6.66 15.13
CA ARG A 132 20.37 6.65 16.51
C ARG A 132 21.21 7.51 17.46
N ILE A 133 22.54 7.40 17.40
CA ILE A 133 23.43 8.22 18.23
C ILE A 133 23.23 9.71 17.90
N LYS A 134 23.13 10.06 16.61
CA LYS A 134 22.83 11.43 16.17
C LYS A 134 21.47 11.92 16.70
N PHE A 135 20.47 11.04 16.71
CA PHE A 135 19.16 11.32 17.27
C PHE A 135 19.24 11.61 18.78
N TYR A 136 19.91 10.75 19.57
CA TYR A 136 20.06 10.97 21.02
C TYR A 136 20.82 12.25 21.35
N ARG A 137 21.87 12.58 20.57
CA ARG A 137 22.60 13.84 20.70
C ARG A 137 21.70 15.05 20.45
N SER A 138 20.93 15.03 19.37
CA SER A 138 20.00 16.12 19.02
C SER A 138 18.94 16.34 20.11
N ASP A 139 18.37 15.27 20.66
CA ASP A 139 17.41 15.38 21.77
C ASP A 139 18.06 15.82 23.09
N TYR A 140 19.32 15.46 23.37
CA TYR A 140 20.06 15.95 24.54
C TYR A 140 20.26 17.48 24.48
N GLU A 141 20.68 18.01 23.33
CA GLU A 141 20.82 19.45 23.16
C GLU A 141 19.49 20.19 23.39
N ARG A 142 18.39 19.61 22.94
CA ARG A 142 17.04 20.15 23.16
C ARG A 142 16.62 20.07 24.62
N LEU A 143 16.91 18.95 25.29
CA LEU A 143 16.64 18.79 26.71
C LEU A 143 17.35 19.86 27.54
N GLN A 144 18.58 20.23 27.17
CA GLN A 144 19.33 21.29 27.85
C GLN A 144 18.77 22.70 27.53
N LYS A 145 18.40 22.98 26.28
CA LYS A 145 17.92 24.29 25.83
C LYS A 145 16.45 24.58 26.21
N GLU A 146 15.57 23.61 25.97
CA GLU A 146 14.11 23.76 26.05
C GLU A 146 13.51 23.00 27.24
N GLY A 147 14.30 22.15 27.92
CA GLY A 147 13.82 21.34 29.05
C GLY A 147 12.97 20.14 28.64
N LYS A 148 12.82 19.86 27.34
CA LYS A 148 11.99 18.79 26.80
C LYS A 148 12.68 18.09 25.62
N VAL A 149 12.35 16.82 25.43
CA VAL A 149 12.73 16.04 24.25
C VAL A 149 11.58 16.05 23.23
N LEU A 150 11.91 16.00 21.94
CA LEU A 150 10.91 15.82 20.87
C LEU A 150 10.68 14.35 20.55
N GLY A 151 11.69 13.52 20.77
CA GLY A 151 11.67 12.08 20.55
C GLY A 151 10.82 11.25 21.52
N THR A 152 9.76 11.81 22.13
CA THR A 152 9.05 11.20 23.27
C THR A 152 8.50 9.81 22.96
N LEU A 153 8.01 9.57 21.75
CA LEU A 153 7.55 8.23 21.32
C LEU A 153 8.67 7.17 21.37
N ILE A 154 9.87 7.51 20.88
CA ILE A 154 11.01 6.60 20.83
C ILE A 154 11.50 6.32 22.26
N PHE A 155 11.65 7.36 23.07
CA PHE A 155 12.04 7.20 24.47
C PHE A 155 11.00 6.42 25.27
N TYR A 156 9.70 6.62 25.03
CA TYR A 156 8.64 5.87 25.69
C TYR A 156 8.71 4.38 25.38
N ASP A 157 9.00 4.00 24.14
CA ASP A 157 9.19 2.59 23.79
C ASP A 157 10.46 2.01 24.42
N LEU A 158 11.55 2.78 24.54
CA LEU A 158 12.74 2.36 25.31
C LEU A 158 12.43 2.19 26.80
N ILE A 159 11.68 3.13 27.39
CA ILE A 159 11.26 3.08 28.79
C ILE A 159 10.38 1.83 29.06
N LYS A 160 9.44 1.52 28.16
CA LYS A 160 8.63 0.29 28.25
C LYS A 160 9.50 -0.96 28.22
N LYS A 161 10.55 -0.99 27.40
CA LYS A 161 11.48 -2.14 27.32
C LYS A 161 12.19 -2.39 28.64
N LYS A 162 12.47 -1.34 29.43
CA LYS A 162 13.00 -1.45 30.80
C LYS A 162 12.00 -2.04 31.81
N ARG A 163 10.79 -2.42 31.37
CA ARG A 163 9.68 -2.95 32.20
C ARG A 163 9.37 -2.03 33.39
N LEU A 164 8.70 -0.92 33.13
CA LEU A 164 8.02 -0.18 34.21
C LEU A 164 6.91 -1.07 34.78
N GLU A 165 7.19 -1.77 35.88
CA GLU A 165 6.27 -2.76 36.45
C GLU A 165 5.00 -2.15 37.02
N LYS A 166 5.03 -0.88 37.46
CA LYS A 166 3.90 -0.23 38.13
C LYS A 166 3.82 1.27 37.80
N VAL A 167 2.65 1.71 37.33
CA VAL A 167 2.27 3.14 37.26
C VAL A 167 1.20 3.38 38.33
N SER A 168 1.37 4.43 39.13
CA SER A 168 0.38 4.78 40.17
C SER A 168 -0.90 5.31 39.52
N LEU A 169 -2.06 4.86 39.97
CA LEU A 169 -3.35 5.36 39.48
C LEU A 169 -3.47 6.89 39.67
N LYS A 170 -3.00 7.40 40.82
CA LYS A 170 -2.95 8.84 41.12
C LYS A 170 -2.17 9.65 40.08
N PHE A 171 -1.12 9.06 39.51
CA PHE A 171 -0.33 9.70 38.46
C PHE A 171 -1.13 9.78 37.15
N VAL A 172 -1.88 8.74 36.81
CA VAL A 172 -2.74 8.73 35.62
C VAL A 172 -3.89 9.72 35.78
N GLU A 173 -4.57 9.73 36.93
CA GLU A 173 -5.62 10.70 37.27
C GLU A 173 -5.11 12.14 37.12
N ASN A 174 -3.95 12.45 37.72
CA ASN A 174 -3.35 13.78 37.59
C ASN A 174 -3.01 14.16 36.12
N ILE A 175 -2.66 13.20 35.25
CA ILE A 175 -2.45 13.50 33.83
C ILE A 175 -3.78 13.83 33.15
N LEU A 176 -4.83 13.05 33.43
CA LEU A 176 -6.15 13.28 32.84
C LEU A 176 -6.75 14.61 33.30
N ASP A 177 -6.58 14.98 34.56
CA ASP A 177 -7.06 16.24 35.13
C ASP A 177 -6.38 17.47 34.51
N ASN A 178 -5.10 17.33 34.13
CA ASN A 178 -4.31 18.39 33.50
C ASN A 178 -4.36 18.37 31.97
N PHE A 179 -5.09 17.43 31.36
CA PHE A 179 -5.20 17.34 29.91
C PHE A 179 -6.17 18.38 29.37
N VAL A 180 -5.65 19.30 28.56
CA VAL A 180 -6.47 20.28 27.83
C VAL A 180 -6.56 19.84 26.36
N PRO A 181 -7.74 19.42 25.87
CA PRO A 181 -7.90 18.85 24.53
C PRO A 181 -7.62 19.85 23.40
N GLU A 182 -7.73 21.14 23.68
CA GLU A 182 -7.55 22.21 22.71
C GLU A 182 -6.58 23.26 23.24
N THR A 183 -5.42 23.40 22.59
CA THR A 183 -4.45 24.45 22.92
C THR A 183 -4.42 25.49 21.82
N THR A 184 -4.52 26.77 22.21
CA THR A 184 -4.33 27.89 21.28
C THR A 184 -2.84 28.12 21.09
N GLY A 185 -2.34 27.88 19.87
CA GLY A 185 -0.96 28.18 19.54
C GLY A 185 -0.70 29.69 19.58
N ILE A 186 -0.04 30.20 20.62
CA ILE A 186 0.47 31.57 20.62
C ILE A 186 1.69 31.58 19.70
N SER A 187 1.49 31.95 18.43
CA SER A 187 2.60 32.30 17.54
C SER A 187 3.30 33.52 18.11
N ARG A 188 4.44 33.32 18.79
CA ARG A 188 5.37 34.40 19.15
C ARG A 188 6.15 34.84 17.90
N SER A 189 5.47 35.43 16.93
CA SER A 189 6.12 36.18 15.85
C SER A 189 6.22 37.64 16.25
N LYS A 190 7.43 38.22 16.24
CA LYS A 190 7.71 39.64 16.53
C LYS A 190 7.29 40.60 15.40
N GLU A 191 6.46 40.17 14.46
CA GLU A 191 6.01 40.99 13.32
C GLU A 191 4.49 41.13 13.32
N PRO A 192 3.95 42.34 13.02
CA PRO A 192 2.53 42.54 12.87
C PRO A 192 2.06 41.85 11.57
N GLN A 193 1.38 40.72 11.70
CA GLN A 193 0.74 40.04 10.57
C GLN A 193 -0.79 40.07 10.71
N PRO A 194 -1.53 40.16 9.59
CA PRO A 194 -2.98 40.27 9.57
C PRO A 194 -3.61 39.07 10.30
N ILE A 195 -4.74 39.32 10.97
CA ILE A 195 -5.49 38.44 11.88
C ILE A 195 -5.39 36.96 11.43
N LYS A 196 -4.39 36.24 11.93
CA LYS A 196 -4.29 34.79 11.73
C LYS A 196 -5.23 34.17 12.75
N LEU A 197 -6.32 33.56 12.26
CA LEU A 197 -7.16 32.64 13.03
C LEU A 197 -6.26 31.78 13.93
N THR A 198 -6.45 31.88 15.24
CA THR A 198 -5.75 31.08 16.24
C THR A 198 -5.91 29.62 15.84
N ARG A 199 -4.83 28.98 15.38
CA ARG A 199 -4.87 27.56 15.03
C ARG A 199 -5.15 26.79 16.32
N ILE A 200 -6.39 26.29 16.44
CA ILE A 200 -6.77 25.36 17.48
C ILE A 200 -6.05 24.05 17.18
N LYS A 201 -5.05 23.70 18.00
CA LYS A 201 -4.37 22.41 17.88
C LYS A 201 -5.11 21.44 18.78
N LYS A 202 -5.86 20.51 18.17
CA LYS A 202 -6.42 19.35 18.88
C LYS A 202 -5.25 18.49 19.35
N GLN A 203 -5.14 18.30 20.65
CA GLN A 203 -4.08 17.47 21.23
C GLN A 203 -4.60 16.04 21.39
N ASP A 204 -3.81 15.07 20.96
CA ASP A 204 -4.10 13.65 21.22
C ASP A 204 -3.72 13.33 22.67
N ILE A 205 -4.67 12.78 23.43
CA ILE A 205 -4.50 12.40 24.83
C ILE A 205 -3.38 11.38 25.03
N LYS A 206 -3.19 10.46 24.07
CA LYS A 206 -2.12 9.47 24.11
C LYS A 206 -0.75 10.12 23.93
N VAL A 207 -0.65 11.09 23.02
CA VAL A 207 0.61 11.83 22.81
C VAL A 207 0.94 12.65 24.06
N PHE A 208 -0.03 13.36 24.62
CA PHE A 208 0.14 14.09 25.87
C PHE A 208 0.60 13.18 27.02
N PHE A 209 -0.05 12.04 27.20
CA PHE A 209 0.34 11.05 28.20
C PHE A 209 1.78 10.59 28.01
N ILE A 210 2.18 10.26 26.78
CA ILE A 210 3.54 9.84 26.46
C ILE A 210 4.55 10.94 26.79
N ASP A 211 4.27 12.18 26.41
CA ASP A 211 5.13 13.32 26.71
C ASP A 211 5.35 13.50 28.22
N VAL A 212 4.26 13.42 29.01
CA VAL A 212 4.36 13.55 30.47
C VAL A 212 5.16 12.39 31.06
N VAL A 213 4.88 11.15 30.67
CA VAL A 213 5.61 9.97 31.17
C VAL A 213 7.11 10.08 30.91
N VAL A 214 7.50 10.47 29.69
CA VAL A 214 8.91 10.58 29.31
C VAL A 214 9.61 11.68 30.11
N ASN A 215 8.99 12.86 30.24
CA ASN A 215 9.58 13.95 30.99
C ASN A 215 9.69 13.62 32.49
N THR A 216 8.65 13.06 33.10
CA THR A 216 8.71 12.59 34.51
C THR A 216 9.76 11.51 34.69
N TYR A 217 9.92 10.61 33.72
CA TYR A 217 10.96 9.59 33.77
C TYR A 217 12.37 10.20 33.74
N ILE A 218 12.61 11.17 32.86
CA ILE A 218 13.87 11.91 32.76
C ILE A 218 14.19 12.62 34.08
N GLU A 219 13.21 13.31 34.67
CA GLU A 219 13.36 14.01 35.95
C GLU A 219 13.65 13.03 37.09
N LYS A 220 12.85 11.97 37.23
CA LYS A 220 12.98 10.99 38.33
C LYS A 220 14.33 10.26 38.30
N ASN A 221 14.84 9.94 37.11
CA ASN A 221 16.13 9.28 36.93
C ASN A 221 17.29 10.29 36.80
N LYS A 222 17.03 11.60 36.99
CA LYS A 222 18.03 12.67 36.88
C LYS A 222 18.81 12.67 35.58
N LEU A 223 18.19 12.23 34.48
CA LEU A 223 18.88 12.06 33.19
C LEU A 223 19.32 13.39 32.57
N LYS A 224 18.73 14.51 33.01
CA LYS A 224 19.14 15.87 32.61
C LYS A 224 20.49 16.29 33.20
N GLU A 225 20.89 15.68 34.31
CA GLU A 225 22.17 15.97 35.01
C GLU A 225 23.34 15.20 34.39
N LEU A 226 23.06 14.20 33.53
CA LEU A 226 24.07 13.42 32.84
C LEU A 226 24.80 14.26 31.81
N SER A 227 26.07 13.93 31.58
CA SER A 227 26.82 14.40 30.41
C SER A 227 26.22 13.84 29.11
N GLU A 228 26.55 14.46 27.97
CA GLU A 228 26.07 14.00 26.66
C GLU A 228 26.45 12.52 26.40
N SER A 229 27.67 12.13 26.76
CA SER A 229 28.14 10.75 26.63
C SER A 229 27.32 9.79 27.49
N GLU A 230 27.12 10.13 28.76
CA GLU A 230 26.33 9.29 29.68
C GLU A 230 24.87 9.17 29.25
N TRP A 231 24.30 10.24 28.68
CA TRP A 231 22.96 10.22 28.10
C TRP A 231 22.87 9.24 26.92
N ILE A 232 23.81 9.32 25.98
CA ILE A 232 23.84 8.43 24.81
C ILE A 232 24.03 6.98 25.25
N ASP A 233 24.98 6.72 26.15
CA ASP A 233 25.27 5.38 26.66
C ASP A 233 24.08 4.79 27.43
N TYR A 234 23.37 5.62 28.21
CA TYR A 234 22.16 5.20 28.91
C TYR A 234 21.11 4.67 27.93
N TRP A 235 20.82 5.40 26.85
CA TRP A 235 19.79 4.99 25.89
C TRP A 235 20.23 3.86 24.95
N GLU A 236 21.50 3.83 24.51
CA GLU A 236 22.03 2.69 23.74
C GLU A 236 22.07 1.42 24.60
N SER A 237 22.42 1.50 25.89
CA SER A 237 22.40 0.31 26.77
C SER A 237 21.00 -0.28 26.91
N ILE A 238 19.94 0.54 26.99
CA ILE A 238 18.55 0.08 27.00
C ILE A 238 18.17 -0.54 25.66
N PHE A 239 18.68 0.02 24.55
CA PHE A 239 18.45 -0.53 23.22
C PHE A 239 19.13 -1.88 23.00
N GLU A 240 20.38 -2.03 23.46
CA GLU A 240 21.22 -3.22 23.27
C GLU A 240 20.95 -4.35 24.30
N SER A 241 20.53 -4.02 25.52
CA SER A 241 20.30 -5.00 26.61
C SER A 241 19.14 -5.97 26.40
N THR A 242 18.43 -5.89 25.27
CA THR A 242 17.30 -6.77 24.99
C THR A 242 17.64 -7.72 23.82
N PRO A 243 17.65 -9.06 24.03
CA PRO A 243 17.70 -9.99 22.91
C PRO A 243 16.47 -9.73 22.02
N ARG A 244 16.63 -9.86 20.69
CA ARG A 244 15.50 -9.89 19.77
C ARG A 244 14.58 -11.03 20.21
N SER A 245 13.57 -10.72 21.02
CA SER A 245 12.45 -11.62 21.24
C SER A 245 11.82 -11.75 19.87
N ASP A 246 12.10 -12.87 19.23
CA ASP A 246 11.39 -13.31 18.06
C ASP A 246 9.89 -13.15 18.32
N ARG A 247 9.25 -12.52 17.35
CA ARG A 247 7.81 -12.37 17.31
C ARG A 247 7.22 -13.79 17.23
N ASN A 248 6.56 -14.22 18.30
CA ASN A 248 5.49 -15.22 18.19
C ASN A 248 4.25 -14.54 17.57
#